data_AF-A0AAV5VPM0-F1
#
_entry.id   AF-A0AAV5VPM0-F1
#
_cell.length_a   1.000
_cell.length_b   1.000
_cell.length_c   1.000
_cell.angle_alpha   90.00
_cell.angle_beta   90.00
_cell.angle_gamma   90.00
#
_symmetry.space_group_name_H-M   'P 1'
#
loop_
_entity.id
_entity.type
_entity.pdbx_description
1 polymer ?
#
loop_
_entity_poly.entity_id
_entity_poly.type
_entity_poly.pdbx_seq_one_letter_code
_entity_poly.pdbx_strand_id
1 'polypeptide(L)'
;YPRGPRPYPIVGNLRQFNSNNLHLDIRELSHQYGPIFTLFLPVPVVVITSFEGFKEAYVTKGEFLAGRPVLAADDVYSFGDNAGIINSNGQSWVENRRLTISILRDFGMGKSLMEEQVKLSIVEFLRHLDSIEDKDKIDLRWPIHLMIANIINQTLFGFRYSFDDCKPLIEFNDAFHSVSEQLLHN
;
A
#
# COMPACT_ATOMS: atom_id res chain seq x y z
N TYR A 1 -12.64 -18.52 -17.46
CA TYR A 1 -11.46 -18.18 -16.65
C TYR A 1 -10.24 -18.95 -17.16
N PRO A 2 -9.03 -18.35 -17.14
CA PRO A 2 -7.77 -19.05 -17.34
C PRO A 2 -7.65 -20.33 -16.49
N ARG A 3 -6.84 -21.31 -16.93
CA ARG A 3 -6.62 -22.56 -16.17
C ARG A 3 -5.89 -22.24 -14.86
N GLY A 4 -6.21 -22.96 -13.79
CA GLY A 4 -5.62 -22.77 -12.46
C GLY A 4 -5.86 -23.97 -11.55
N PRO A 5 -5.38 -23.91 -10.30
CA PRO A 5 -5.54 -25.00 -9.33
C PRO A 5 -7.01 -25.27 -9.02
N ARG A 6 -7.36 -26.55 -8.87
CA ARG A 6 -8.75 -26.97 -8.61
C ARG A 6 -9.20 -26.42 -7.25
N PRO A 7 -10.30 -25.64 -7.19
CA PRO A 7 -10.80 -25.12 -5.92
C PRO A 7 -11.48 -26.20 -5.08
N TYR A 8 -11.38 -26.08 -3.76
CA TYR A 8 -12.24 -26.81 -2.84
C TYR A 8 -13.65 -26.19 -2.81
N PRO A 9 -14.70 -26.99 -2.53
CA PRO A 9 -16.04 -26.44 -2.31
C PRO A 9 -16.02 -25.37 -1.21
N ILE A 10 -16.74 -24.26 -1.44
CA ILE A 10 -16.94 -23.13 -0.50
C ILE A 10 -15.68 -22.29 -0.24
N VAL A 11 -14.56 -22.89 0.17
CA VAL A 11 -13.32 -22.16 0.56
C VAL A 11 -12.37 -21.87 -0.61
N GLY A 12 -12.66 -22.41 -1.80
CA GLY A 12 -11.85 -22.19 -2.98
C GLY A 12 -10.42 -22.71 -2.81
N ASN A 13 -9.44 -21.88 -3.15
CA ASN A 13 -8.01 -22.16 -3.05
C ASN A 13 -7.38 -21.58 -1.76
N LEU A 14 -8.15 -20.97 -0.84
CA LEU A 14 -7.59 -20.30 0.35
C LEU A 14 -6.62 -21.16 1.17
N ARG A 15 -6.97 -22.45 1.36
CA ARG A 15 -6.16 -23.40 2.15
C ARG A 15 -5.01 -24.04 1.39
N GLN A 16 -4.87 -23.73 0.10
CA GLN A 16 -3.82 -24.32 -0.75
C GLN A 16 -2.52 -23.51 -0.71
N PHE A 17 -2.50 -22.35 -0.02
CA PHE A 17 -1.39 -21.42 0.00
C PHE A 17 -0.97 -21.04 1.41
N ASN A 18 0.29 -20.69 1.57
CA ASN A 18 0.81 -20.11 2.79
C ASN A 18 0.74 -18.58 2.70
N SER A 19 -0.06 -17.95 3.57
CA SER A 19 -0.21 -16.48 3.62
C SER A 19 1.13 -15.75 3.75
N ASN A 20 2.10 -16.34 4.45
CA ASN A 20 3.41 -15.72 4.68
C ASN A 20 4.31 -15.73 3.44
N ASN A 21 4.06 -16.64 2.49
CA ASN A 21 4.91 -16.87 1.32
C ASN A 21 4.12 -16.91 0.00
N LEU A 22 2.98 -16.23 -0.06
CA LEU A 22 2.05 -16.28 -1.18
C LEU A 22 2.70 -15.98 -2.54
N HIS A 23 3.66 -15.06 -2.59
CA HIS A 23 4.39 -14.71 -3.82
C HIS A 23 5.24 -15.87 -4.37
N LEU A 24 5.75 -16.76 -3.51
CA LEU A 24 6.47 -17.97 -3.93
C LEU A 24 5.51 -19.03 -4.46
N ASP A 25 4.36 -19.22 -3.80
CA ASP A 25 3.32 -20.15 -4.24
C ASP A 25 2.75 -19.71 -5.61
N ILE A 26 2.52 -18.40 -5.80
CA ILE A 26 2.11 -17.82 -7.09
C ILE A 26 3.14 -18.10 -8.19
N ARG A 27 4.44 -17.99 -7.87
CA ARG A 27 5.51 -18.27 -8.83
C ARG A 27 5.47 -19.74 -9.26
N GLU A 28 5.33 -20.67 -8.32
CA GLU A 28 5.24 -22.11 -8.63
C GLU A 28 4.02 -22.43 -9.51
N LEU A 29 2.85 -21.88 -9.17
CA LEU A 29 1.65 -22.00 -10.00
C LEU A 29 1.85 -21.44 -11.39
N SER A 30 2.62 -20.36 -11.55
CA SER A 30 2.90 -19.81 -12.88
C SER A 30 3.75 -20.75 -13.75
N HIS A 31 4.64 -21.55 -13.14
CA HIS A 31 5.37 -22.59 -13.85
C HIS A 31 4.45 -23.75 -14.27
N GLN A 32 3.44 -24.08 -13.45
CA GLN A 32 2.53 -25.19 -13.71
C GLN A 32 1.39 -24.84 -14.69
N TYR A 33 0.76 -23.67 -14.53
CA TYR A 33 -0.44 -23.25 -15.26
C TYR A 33 -0.18 -22.20 -16.34
N GLY A 34 1.04 -21.68 -16.39
CA GLY A 34 1.45 -20.60 -17.29
C GLY A 34 1.31 -19.21 -16.66
N PRO A 35 1.67 -18.15 -17.40
CA PRO A 35 1.80 -16.79 -16.87
C PRO A 35 0.47 -16.11 -16.51
N ILE A 36 -0.66 -16.71 -16.88
CA ILE A 36 -2.00 -16.20 -16.58
C ILE A 36 -2.85 -17.37 -16.10
N PHE A 37 -3.28 -17.31 -14.84
CA PHE A 37 -4.09 -18.36 -14.22
C PHE A 37 -5.15 -17.76 -13.29
N THR A 38 -6.07 -18.59 -12.78
CA THR A 38 -7.14 -18.14 -11.87
C THR A 38 -7.05 -18.84 -10.54
N LEU A 39 -7.14 -18.04 -9.47
CA LEU A 39 -7.34 -18.49 -8.10
C LEU A 39 -8.78 -18.17 -7.70
N PHE A 40 -9.51 -19.16 -7.21
CA PHE A 40 -10.81 -18.96 -6.61
C PHE A 40 -10.62 -18.71 -5.11
N LEU A 41 -10.63 -17.46 -4.68
CA LEU A 41 -10.68 -17.09 -3.26
C LEU A 41 -12.18 -16.87 -2.89
N PRO A 42 -12.58 -16.06 -1.90
CA PRO A 42 -13.99 -15.67 -1.75
C PRO A 42 -14.59 -15.10 -3.04
N VAL A 43 -13.73 -14.49 -3.89
CA VAL A 43 -14.03 -14.08 -5.26
C VAL A 43 -12.97 -14.66 -6.23
N PRO A 44 -13.30 -14.91 -7.51
CA PRO A 44 -12.32 -15.36 -8.49
C PRO A 44 -11.32 -14.24 -8.82
N VAL A 45 -10.03 -14.54 -8.66
CA VAL A 45 -8.91 -13.64 -8.92
C VAL A 45 -8.09 -14.17 -10.09
N VAL A 46 -7.95 -13.38 -11.14
CA VAL A 46 -7.04 -13.67 -12.25
C VAL A 46 -5.65 -13.14 -11.90
N VAL A 47 -4.66 -14.02 -11.89
CA VAL A 47 -3.27 -13.69 -11.59
C VAL A 47 -2.51 -13.58 -12.91
N ILE A 48 -1.73 -12.51 -13.04
CA ILE A 48 -0.84 -12.25 -14.16
C ILE A 48 0.59 -12.22 -13.61
N THR A 49 1.51 -12.97 -14.21
CA THR A 49 2.91 -13.04 -13.77
C THR A 49 3.92 -12.67 -14.85
N SER A 50 3.50 -12.50 -16.11
CA SER A 50 4.39 -12.06 -17.20
C SER A 50 4.35 -10.55 -17.41
N PHE A 51 5.48 -9.98 -17.81
CA PHE A 51 5.58 -8.57 -18.16
C PHE A 51 4.65 -8.19 -19.32
N GLU A 52 4.57 -9.03 -20.35
CA GLU A 52 3.70 -8.82 -21.51
C GLU A 52 2.23 -8.80 -21.10
N GLY A 53 1.83 -9.73 -20.22
CA GLY A 53 0.47 -9.78 -19.69
C GLY A 53 0.14 -8.55 -18.84
N PHE A 54 1.07 -8.10 -17.99
CA PHE A 54 0.91 -6.88 -17.20
C PHE A 54 0.77 -5.64 -18.08
N LYS A 55 1.63 -5.51 -19.10
CA LYS A 55 1.59 -4.40 -20.05
C LYS A 55 0.28 -4.39 -20.84
N GLU A 56 -0.15 -5.54 -21.36
CA GLU A 56 -1.41 -5.64 -22.08
C GLU A 56 -2.59 -5.27 -21.17
N ALA A 57 -2.63 -5.81 -19.96
CA ALA A 57 -3.72 -5.61 -19.01
C ALA A 57 -3.82 -4.14 -18.53
N TYR A 58 -2.74 -3.58 -18.01
CA TYR A 58 -2.77 -2.30 -17.30
C TYR A 58 -2.39 -1.10 -18.17
N VAL A 59 -1.71 -1.30 -19.31
CA VAL A 59 -1.32 -0.19 -20.21
C VAL A 59 -2.21 -0.19 -21.45
N THR A 60 -2.26 -1.30 -22.20
CA THR A 60 -3.03 -1.35 -23.47
C THR A 60 -4.54 -1.42 -23.24
N LYS A 61 -4.98 -2.22 -22.26
CA LYS A 61 -6.40 -2.41 -21.89
C LYS A 61 -6.74 -1.79 -20.53
N GLY A 62 -5.91 -0.85 -20.07
CA GLY A 62 -5.97 -0.32 -18.70
C GLY A 62 -7.33 0.23 -18.29
N GLU A 63 -8.12 0.79 -19.21
CA GLU A 63 -9.46 1.31 -18.94
C GLU A 63 -10.42 0.20 -18.46
N PHE A 64 -10.36 -1.00 -19.05
CA PHE A 64 -11.21 -2.14 -18.67
C PHE A 64 -10.83 -2.74 -17.32
N LEU A 65 -9.59 -2.55 -16.88
CA LEU A 65 -9.04 -3.06 -15.63
C LEU A 65 -8.74 -1.94 -14.62
N ALA A 66 -9.30 -0.75 -14.84
CA ALA A 66 -9.11 0.41 -13.99
C ALA A 66 -9.87 0.33 -12.67
N GLY A 67 -10.81 -0.63 -12.52
CA GLY A 67 -11.62 -0.81 -11.33
C GLY A 67 -10.82 -1.26 -10.09
N ARG A 68 -11.38 -1.05 -8.91
CA ARG A 68 -10.92 -1.60 -7.64
C ARG A 68 -11.92 -2.63 -7.13
N PRO A 69 -11.45 -3.81 -6.69
CA PRO A 69 -12.35 -4.77 -6.06
C PRO A 69 -12.93 -4.12 -4.80
N VAL A 70 -14.23 -4.31 -4.57
CA VAL A 70 -14.88 -3.89 -3.31
C VAL A 70 -14.73 -5.05 -2.34
N LEU A 71 -13.84 -4.89 -1.37
CA LEU A 71 -13.62 -5.86 -0.29
C LEU A 71 -14.36 -5.40 0.97
N ALA A 72 -14.87 -6.34 1.77
CA ALA A 72 -15.56 -6.00 3.02
C ALA A 72 -14.66 -5.22 4.01
N ALA A 73 -13.34 -5.38 3.91
CA ALA A 73 -12.36 -4.62 4.68
C ALA A 73 -12.25 -3.15 4.22
N ASP A 74 -12.63 -2.84 2.98
CA ASP A 74 -12.53 -1.47 2.46
C ASP A 74 -13.46 -0.52 3.22
N ASP A 75 -14.61 -1.00 3.71
CA ASP A 75 -15.56 -0.20 4.50
C ASP A 75 -14.99 0.18 5.88
N VAL A 76 -14.01 -0.57 6.40
CA VAL A 76 -13.35 -0.27 7.69
C VAL A 76 -12.40 0.92 7.54
N TYR A 77 -11.74 1.05 6.38
CA TYR A 77 -10.75 2.10 6.11
C TYR A 77 -11.30 3.28 5.31
N SER A 78 -12.41 3.07 4.60
CA SER A 78 -13.04 4.11 3.80
C SER A 78 -14.01 4.88 4.69
N PHE A 79 -13.83 6.19 4.79
CA PHE A 79 -14.73 7.08 5.55
C PHE A 79 -16.09 7.29 4.85
N GLY A 80 -16.66 6.22 4.29
CA GLY A 80 -17.90 6.19 3.52
C GLY A 80 -17.82 5.31 2.28
N ASP A 81 -18.99 4.97 1.76
CA ASP A 81 -19.15 4.17 0.54
C ASP A 81 -18.46 4.86 -0.66
N ASN A 82 -17.64 4.10 -1.39
CA ASN A 82 -16.94 4.58 -2.58
C ASN A 82 -16.09 5.85 -2.37
N ALA A 83 -15.58 6.05 -1.15
CA ALA A 83 -14.82 7.24 -0.76
C ALA A 83 -13.30 7.10 -0.98
N GLY A 84 -12.62 8.25 -0.91
CA GLY A 84 -11.15 8.32 -0.99
C GLY A 84 -10.61 8.21 -2.42
N ILE A 85 -9.29 8.06 -2.53
CA ILE A 85 -8.56 7.94 -3.82
C ILE A 85 -8.04 6.52 -4.08
N ILE A 86 -7.93 5.70 -3.03
CA ILE A 86 -7.37 4.33 -3.09
C ILE A 86 -8.44 3.32 -3.49
N ASN A 87 -9.62 3.38 -2.86
CA ASN A 87 -10.68 2.36 -2.97
C ASN A 87 -11.87 2.78 -3.84
N SER A 88 -12.05 4.08 -4.10
CA SER A 88 -13.16 4.58 -4.93
C SER A 88 -13.07 4.09 -6.38
N ASN A 89 -14.21 4.01 -7.06
CA ASN A 89 -14.39 3.63 -8.46
C ASN A 89 -15.14 4.71 -9.27
N GLY A 90 -15.06 4.58 -10.60
CA GLY A 90 -15.85 5.37 -11.54
C GLY A 90 -15.54 6.87 -11.49
N GLN A 91 -16.58 7.69 -11.67
CA GLN A 91 -16.45 9.15 -11.74
C GLN A 91 -15.88 9.74 -10.44
N SER A 92 -16.29 9.22 -9.27
CA SER A 92 -15.76 9.66 -7.96
C SER A 92 -14.24 9.50 -7.88
N TRP A 93 -13.70 8.37 -8.37
CA TRP A 93 -12.25 8.17 -8.41
C TRP A 93 -11.55 9.15 -9.34
N VAL A 94 -12.12 9.39 -10.54
CA VAL A 94 -11.55 10.33 -11.52
C VAL A 94 -11.46 11.74 -10.94
N GLU A 95 -12.53 12.21 -10.31
CA GLU A 95 -12.61 13.53 -9.69
C GLU A 95 -11.65 13.66 -8.50
N ASN A 96 -11.70 12.71 -7.56
CA ASN A 96 -10.81 12.68 -6.40
C ASN A 96 -9.34 12.66 -6.84
N ARG A 97 -8.99 11.80 -7.79
CA ARG A 97 -7.61 11.70 -8.30
C ARG A 97 -7.13 13.00 -8.93
N ARG A 98 -7.95 13.62 -9.78
CA ARG A 98 -7.59 14.88 -10.45
C ARG A 98 -7.40 16.00 -9.42
N LEU A 99 -8.32 16.12 -8.46
CA LEU A 99 -8.26 17.11 -7.40
C LEU A 99 -7.02 16.91 -6.52
N THR A 100 -6.81 15.70 -6.00
CA THR A 100 -5.65 15.38 -5.14
C THR A 100 -4.32 15.66 -5.84
N ILE A 101 -4.15 15.26 -7.11
CA ILE A 101 -2.91 15.53 -7.84
C ILE A 101 -2.68 17.04 -8.02
N SER A 102 -3.75 17.82 -8.25
CA SER A 102 -3.63 19.28 -8.33
C SER A 102 -3.15 19.85 -6.98
N ILE A 103 -3.83 19.49 -5.90
CA ILE A 103 -3.50 19.94 -4.54
C ILE A 103 -2.05 19.58 -4.17
N LEU A 104 -1.62 18.34 -4.45
CA LEU A 104 -0.24 17.92 -4.16
C LEU A 104 0.80 18.74 -4.96
N ARG A 105 0.52 19.07 -6.23
CA ARG A 105 1.40 19.94 -7.02
C ARG A 105 1.42 21.37 -6.49
N ASP A 106 0.30 21.87 -6.00
CA ASP A 106 0.21 23.19 -5.38
C ASP A 106 1.01 23.24 -4.06
N PHE A 107 1.00 22.15 -3.28
CA PHE A 107 1.85 21.96 -2.10
C PHE A 107 3.30 21.54 -2.40
N GLY A 108 3.73 21.61 -3.66
CA GLY A 108 5.15 21.47 -4.01
C GLY A 108 5.59 20.11 -4.52
N MET A 109 4.69 19.13 -4.69
CA MET A 109 5.03 17.84 -5.30
C MET A 109 5.63 18.05 -6.70
N GLY A 110 6.85 17.57 -6.90
CA GLY A 110 7.60 17.74 -8.15
C GLY A 110 8.25 19.12 -8.32
N LYS A 111 8.30 19.94 -7.27
CA LYS A 111 8.95 21.27 -7.23
C LYS A 111 10.03 21.31 -6.15
N SER A 112 10.84 22.38 -6.14
CA SER A 112 11.92 22.60 -5.15
C SER A 112 11.41 22.62 -3.71
N LEU A 113 10.18 23.08 -3.47
CA LEU A 113 9.59 23.10 -2.13
C LEU A 113 9.55 21.70 -1.50
N MET A 114 9.15 20.67 -2.24
CA MET A 114 9.17 19.29 -1.72
C MET A 114 10.58 18.80 -1.47
N GLU A 115 11.53 19.16 -2.33
CA GLU A 115 12.95 18.81 -2.15
C GLU A 115 13.50 19.40 -0.83
N GLU A 116 13.16 20.64 -0.50
CA GLU A 116 13.53 21.28 0.76
C GLU A 116 12.94 20.55 1.97
N GLN A 117 11.67 20.10 1.88
CA GLN A 117 11.04 19.31 2.94
C GLN A 117 11.71 17.95 3.16
N VAL A 118 12.09 17.28 2.06
CA VAL A 118 12.84 16.02 2.11
C VAL A 118 14.21 16.24 2.73
N LYS A 119 14.96 17.26 2.28
CA LYS A 119 16.29 17.62 2.83
C LYS A 119 16.22 17.92 4.32
N LEU A 120 15.23 18.70 4.76
CA LEU A 120 15.04 19.00 6.18
C LEU A 120 14.83 17.72 7.00
N SER A 121 13.99 16.81 6.52
CA SER A 121 13.70 15.54 7.19
C SER A 121 14.93 14.63 7.27
N ILE A 122 15.75 14.59 6.22
CA ILE A 122 17.03 13.86 6.22
C ILE A 122 18.00 14.47 7.24
N VAL A 123 18.11 15.80 7.30
CA VAL A 123 19.00 16.45 8.25
C VAL A 123 18.57 16.17 9.70
N GLU A 124 17.28 16.22 10.00
CA GLU A 124 16.75 15.85 11.32
C GLU A 124 17.02 14.38 11.66
N PHE A 125 16.81 13.48 10.70
CA PHE A 125 17.14 12.06 10.84
C PHE A 125 18.62 11.83 11.15
N LEU A 126 19.53 12.46 10.41
CA LEU A 126 20.97 12.34 10.65
C LEU A 126 21.37 12.89 12.02
N ARG A 127 20.82 14.04 12.44
CA ARG A 127 21.04 14.59 13.79
C ARG A 127 20.58 13.63 14.88
N HIS A 128 19.43 12.98 14.69
CA HIS A 128 18.95 11.98 15.64
C HIS A 128 19.93 10.80 15.72
N LEU A 129 20.38 10.26 14.59
CA LEU A 129 21.38 9.18 14.60
C LEU A 129 22.69 9.58 15.29
N ASP A 130 23.13 10.84 15.11
CA ASP A 130 24.33 11.35 15.78
C ASP A 130 24.15 11.49 17.30
N SER A 131 22.93 11.72 17.77
CA SER A 131 22.61 11.81 19.21
C SER A 131 22.55 10.46 19.94
N ILE A 132 22.49 9.34 19.21
CA ILE A 132 22.45 8.01 19.82
C ILE A 132 23.85 7.63 20.32
N GLU A 133 23.96 7.37 21.63
CA GLU A 133 25.22 7.01 22.28
C GLU A 133 25.70 5.59 21.91
N ASP A 134 24.81 4.60 21.97
CA ASP A 134 25.10 3.21 21.59
C ASP A 134 24.88 2.99 20.10
N LYS A 135 25.97 3.14 19.32
CA LYS A 135 25.94 2.94 17.87
C LYS A 135 26.00 1.47 17.44
N ASP A 136 26.23 0.54 18.36
CA ASP A 136 26.31 -0.90 18.06
C ASP A 136 24.91 -1.56 18.00
N LYS A 137 23.88 -0.90 18.54
CA LYS A 137 22.49 -1.40 18.56
C LYS A 137 21.47 -0.33 18.18
N ILE A 138 21.56 0.18 16.96
CA ILE A 138 20.59 1.14 16.43
C ILE A 138 19.41 0.41 15.77
N ASP A 139 18.19 0.65 16.26
CA ASP A 139 16.97 0.32 15.53
C ASP A 139 16.59 1.48 14.59
N LEU A 140 16.72 1.25 13.28
CA LEU A 140 16.41 2.25 12.25
C LEU A 140 14.93 2.28 11.85
N ARG A 141 14.12 1.32 12.31
CA ARG A 141 12.70 1.22 11.90
C ARG A 141 11.93 2.50 12.19
N TRP A 142 11.96 2.94 13.45
CA TRP A 142 11.22 4.13 13.88
C TRP A 142 11.79 5.44 13.32
N PRO A 143 13.12 5.65 13.34
CA PRO A 143 13.70 6.84 12.73
C PRO A 143 13.35 7.02 11.24
N ILE A 144 13.34 5.94 10.46
CA ILE A 144 12.94 5.99 9.05
C ILE A 144 11.44 6.27 8.90
N HIS A 145 10.59 5.61 9.68
CA HIS A 145 9.14 5.84 9.65
C HIS A 145 8.81 7.30 9.99
N LEU A 146 9.43 7.86 11.03
CA LEU A 146 9.21 9.24 11.45
C LEU A 146 9.67 10.24 10.37
N MET A 147 10.83 10.01 9.76
CA MET A 147 11.33 10.84 8.66
C MET A 147 10.33 10.91 7.50
N ILE A 148 9.79 9.76 7.07
CA ILE A 148 8.82 9.68 5.98
C ILE A 148 7.49 10.33 6.39
N ALA A 149 7.00 10.02 7.60
CA ALA A 149 5.76 10.57 8.13
C ALA A 149 5.82 12.10 8.24
N ASN A 150 6.95 12.68 8.66
CA ASN A 150 7.11 14.13 8.75
C ASN A 150 7.06 14.83 7.39
N ILE A 151 7.55 14.19 6.31
CA ILE A 151 7.40 14.74 4.95
C ILE A 151 5.90 14.83 4.60
N ILE A 152 5.14 13.76 4.89
CA ILE A 152 3.70 13.71 4.63
C ILE A 152 2.94 14.71 5.51
N ASN A 153 3.17 14.71 6.82
CA ASN A 153 2.48 15.57 7.78
C ASN A 153 2.77 17.05 7.53
N GLN A 154 4.02 17.40 7.22
CA GLN A 154 4.36 18.78 6.90
C GLN A 154 3.68 19.24 5.61
N THR A 155 3.56 18.35 4.62
CA THR A 155 2.92 18.65 3.34
C THR A 155 1.40 18.79 3.48
N LEU A 156 0.75 17.91 4.25
CA LEU A 156 -0.71 17.84 4.33
C LEU A 156 -1.30 18.66 5.47
N PHE A 157 -0.64 18.68 6.62
CA PHE A 157 -1.16 19.27 7.86
C PHE A 157 -0.31 20.43 8.38
N GLY A 158 0.87 20.67 7.81
CA GLY A 158 1.75 21.76 8.18
C GLY A 158 2.47 21.57 9.51
N PHE A 159 2.53 20.35 10.06
CA PHE A 159 3.24 20.05 11.30
C PHE A 159 4.19 18.85 11.16
N ARG A 160 5.14 18.75 12.10
CA ARG A 160 6.12 17.67 12.22
C ARG A 160 6.15 17.16 13.66
N TYR A 161 6.45 15.89 13.81
CA TYR A 161 6.77 15.28 15.10
C TYR A 161 8.27 15.37 15.36
N SER A 162 8.65 15.64 16.61
CA SER A 162 10.04 15.48 17.04
C SER A 162 10.34 14.01 17.34
N PHE A 163 11.61 13.62 17.36
CA PHE A 163 11.99 12.26 17.75
C PHE A 163 11.63 11.95 19.21
N ASP A 164 11.62 12.98 20.08
CA ASP A 164 11.28 12.84 21.49
C ASP A 164 9.77 12.82 21.75
N ASP A 165 8.95 13.34 20.83
CA ASP A 165 7.50 13.45 20.94
C ASP A 165 6.80 12.90 19.69
N CYS A 166 7.10 11.63 19.37
CA CYS A 166 6.48 10.89 18.25
C CYS A 166 5.49 9.81 18.73
N LYS A 167 5.19 9.78 20.03
CA LYS A 167 4.29 8.78 20.64
C LYS A 167 2.91 8.69 19.95
N PRO A 168 2.23 9.80 19.58
CA PRO A 168 0.95 9.70 18.88
C PRO A 168 1.05 9.00 17.53
N LEU A 169 2.15 9.20 16.80
CA LEU A 169 2.38 8.54 15.51
C LEU A 169 2.63 7.04 15.69
N ILE A 170 3.41 6.67 16.71
CA ILE A 170 3.67 5.27 17.08
C ILE A 170 2.36 4.58 17.45
N GLU A 171 1.58 5.18 18.34
CA GLU A 171 0.28 4.62 18.77
C GLU A 171 -0.68 4.45 17.60
N PHE A 172 -0.73 5.41 16.67
CA PHE A 172 -1.53 5.29 15.45
C PHE A 172 -1.05 4.12 14.57
N ASN A 173 0.25 4.00 14.36
CA ASN A 173 0.83 2.92 13.55
C ASN A 173 0.55 1.53 14.16
N ASP A 174 0.70 1.40 15.46
CA ASP A 174 0.46 0.14 16.17
C ASP A 174 -1.03 -0.23 16.15
N ALA A 175 -1.92 0.75 16.35
CA ALA A 175 -3.35 0.55 16.19
C ALA A 175 -3.71 0.10 14.76
N PHE A 176 -3.16 0.75 13.74
CA PHE A 176 -3.39 0.40 12.34
C PHE A 176 -2.92 -1.02 12.01
N HIS A 177 -1.74 -1.44 12.49
CA HIS A 177 -1.26 -2.81 12.33
C HIS A 177 -2.17 -3.82 13.03
N SER A 178 -2.62 -3.53 14.25
CA SER A 178 -3.49 -4.46 15.00
C SER A 178 -4.83 -4.70 14.29
N VAL A 179 -5.43 -3.64 13.71
CA VAL A 179 -6.66 -3.75 12.91
C VAL A 179 -6.40 -4.56 11.64
N SER A 180 -5.27 -4.30 10.97
CA SER A 180 -4.89 -5.03 9.76
C SER A 180 -4.70 -6.53 10.01
N GLU A 181 -4.04 -6.92 11.10
CA GLU A 181 -3.86 -8.33 11.47
C GLU A 181 -5.20 -9.01 11.79
N GLN A 182 -6.08 -8.33 12.54
CA GLN A 182 -7.42 -8.86 12.85
C GLN A 182 -8.27 -9.09 11.59
N LEU A 183 -8.13 -8.23 10.58
CA LEU A 183 -8.85 -8.38 9.30
C LEU A 183 -8.27 -9.47 8.39
N LEU A 184 -6.98 -9.79 8.52
CA LEU A 184 -6.33 -10.87 7.75
C LEU A 184 -6.51 -12.25 8.38
N HIS A 185 -6.83 -12.33 9.68
CA HIS A 185 -6.99 -13.58 10.44
C HIS A 185 -8.43 -14.00 10.73
N ASN A 186 -9.43 -13.18 10.36
CA ASN A 186 -10.86 -13.52 10.38
C ASN A 186 -11.38 -13.84 8.97
#